data_AF-Q91Z93-F1
#
_entry.id   AF-Q91Z93-F1
#
_cell.length_a   1.000
_cell.length_b   1.000
_cell.length_c   1.000
_cell.angle_alpha   90.00
_cell.angle_beta   90.00
_cell.angle_gamma   90.00
#
_symmetry.space_group_name_H-M   'P 1'
#
loop_
_entity.id
_entity.type
_entity.pdbx_description
1 polymer ?
#
loop_
_entity_poly.entity_id
_entity_poly.type
_entity_poly.pdbx_seq_one_letter_code
_entity_poly.pdbx_strand_id
1 'polypeptide(L)'
;TPITHISQLREHHRATIKVIRRMQYFVAKKKFQQARKPYDVRDVIEQYSQGHLNLMVRIKELQRRLDQSIGKPSLFIPISEKSKDRGSNTIGARLNRVEDKVTQ
;
A
#
# COMPACT_ATOMS: atom_id res chain seq x y z
N THR A 1 12.24 6.20 20.68
CA THR A 1 11.48 7.47 20.61
C THR A 1 11.63 8.07 19.23
N PRO A 2 10.58 8.67 18.65
CA PRO A 2 10.67 9.32 17.34
C PRO A 2 11.59 10.55 17.41
N ILE A 3 12.37 10.77 16.35
CA ILE A 3 13.25 11.94 16.19
C ILE A 3 12.36 13.13 15.80
N THR A 4 12.32 14.18 16.62
CA THR A 4 11.48 15.36 16.38
C THR A 4 12.30 16.60 16.01
N HIS A 5 13.61 16.60 16.28
CA HIS A 5 14.49 17.74 16.00
C HIS A 5 15.78 17.33 15.26
N ILE A 6 16.31 18.22 14.40
CA ILE A 6 17.51 17.96 13.57
C ILE A 6 18.76 17.67 14.43
N SER A 7 18.84 18.23 15.63
CA SER A 7 19.93 17.98 16.58
C SER A 7 19.98 16.52 17.05
N GLN A 8 18.87 15.78 17.00
CA GLN A 8 18.78 14.38 17.40
C GLN A 8 19.18 13.41 16.28
N LEU A 9 19.46 13.89 15.06
CA LEU A 9 19.91 13.05 13.95
C LEU A 9 21.34 12.56 14.18
N ARG A 10 21.46 11.25 14.40
CA ARG A 10 22.73 10.51 14.38
C ARG A 10 23.32 10.42 12.98
N GLU A 11 24.61 10.08 12.89
CA GLU A 11 25.37 10.08 11.64
C GLU A 11 24.76 9.18 10.56
N HIS A 12 24.31 7.96 10.91
CA HIS A 12 23.67 7.07 9.95
C HIS A 12 22.39 7.67 9.34
N HIS A 13 21.59 8.42 10.11
CA HIS A 13 20.42 9.10 9.55
C HIS A 13 20.85 10.17 8.53
N ARG A 14 21.90 10.94 8.85
CA ARG A 14 22.43 11.98 7.95
C ARG A 14 22.99 11.38 6.67
N ALA A 15 23.70 10.26 6.77
CA ALA A 15 24.19 9.51 5.63
C ALA A 15 23.03 9.02 4.73
N THR A 16 22.01 8.40 5.32
CA THR A 16 20.81 7.95 4.58
C THR A 16 20.08 9.12 3.92
N ILE A 17 19.91 10.26 4.60
CA ILE A 17 19.30 11.46 4.04
C ILE A 17 20.08 11.97 2.82
N LYS A 18 21.43 12.01 2.89
CA LYS A 18 22.27 12.42 1.75
C LYS A 18 22.07 11.49 0.55
N VAL A 19 22.02 10.17 0.78
CA VAL A 19 21.79 9.19 -0.30
C VAL A 19 20.42 9.38 -0.94
N ILE A 20 19.35 9.50 -0.14
CA ILE A 20 17.98 9.72 -0.64
C ILE A 20 17.92 11.02 -1.48
N ARG A 21 18.52 12.12 -0.98
CA ARG A 21 18.56 13.39 -1.72
C ARG A 21 19.32 13.27 -3.03
N ARG A 22 20.43 12.52 -3.06
CA ARG A 22 21.21 12.31 -4.31
C ARG A 22 20.42 11.48 -5.33
N MET A 23 19.69 10.46 -4.89
CA MET A 23 18.78 9.71 -5.75
C MET A 23 17.66 10.60 -6.32
N GLN A 24 17.01 11.40 -5.47
CA GLN A 24 15.98 12.36 -5.89
C GLN A 24 16.53 13.38 -6.90
N TYR A 25 17.75 13.90 -6.67
CA TYR A 25 18.41 14.80 -7.61
C TYR A 25 18.62 14.17 -8.99
N PHE A 26 19.06 12.91 -9.07
CA PHE A 26 19.23 12.24 -10.35
C PHE A 26 17.90 12.01 -11.08
N VAL A 27 16.83 11.68 -10.34
CA VAL A 27 15.48 11.60 -10.92
C VAL A 27 15.04 12.97 -11.46
N ALA A 28 15.23 14.04 -10.70
CA ALA A 28 14.90 15.40 -11.12
C ALA A 28 15.71 15.84 -12.35
N LYS A 29 17.02 15.56 -12.36
CA LYS A 29 17.90 15.83 -13.51
C LYS A 29 17.43 15.10 -14.77
N LYS A 30 17.11 13.80 -14.66
CA LYS A 30 16.58 13.02 -15.79
C LYS A 30 15.27 13.61 -16.32
N LYS A 31 14.32 13.91 -15.44
CA LYS A 31 13.03 14.52 -15.80
C LYS A 31 13.22 15.88 -16.48
N PHE A 32 14.10 16.72 -15.96
CA PHE A 32 14.41 18.03 -16.56
C PHE A 32 15.01 17.89 -17.96
N GLN A 33 15.93 16.93 -18.16
CA GLN A 33 16.51 16.67 -19.47
C GLN A 33 15.48 16.09 -20.46
N GLN A 34 14.57 15.22 -20.01
CA GLN A 34 13.48 14.68 -20.83
C GLN A 34 12.50 15.79 -21.24
N ALA A 35 12.11 16.69 -20.33
CA ALA A 35 11.17 17.78 -20.62
C ALA A 35 11.67 18.79 -21.69
N ARG A 36 12.98 18.81 -21.97
CA ARG A 36 13.56 19.64 -23.04
C ARG A 36 13.49 18.99 -24.42
N LYS A 37 13.22 17.69 -24.50
CA LYS A 37 13.12 16.94 -25.75
C LYS A 37 11.65 16.91 -26.21
N PRO A 38 11.37 16.89 -27.53
CA PRO A 38 10.02 16.60 -28.01
C PRO A 38 9.53 15.25 -27.50
N TYR A 39 8.22 15.10 -27.31
CA TYR A 39 7.62 13.85 -26.86
C TYR A 39 7.90 12.71 -27.84
N ASP A 40 8.39 11.58 -27.33
CA ASP A 40 8.65 10.34 -28.04
C ASP A 40 7.61 9.27 -27.67
N VAL A 41 7.39 8.25 -28.50
CA VAL A 41 6.51 7.11 -28.19
C VAL A 41 6.91 6.43 -26.89
N ARG A 42 8.20 6.51 -26.52
CA ARG A 42 8.71 6.07 -25.22
C ARG A 42 8.08 6.80 -24.03
N ASP A 43 7.77 8.09 -24.16
CA ASP A 43 7.15 8.87 -23.09
C ASP A 43 5.71 8.41 -22.84
N VAL A 44 4.98 8.06 -23.91
CA VAL A 44 3.64 7.46 -23.81
C VAL A 44 3.70 6.12 -23.09
N ILE A 45 4.68 5.28 -23.41
CA ILE A 45 4.87 3.97 -22.75
C ILE A 45 5.26 4.17 -21.28
N GLU A 46 6.18 5.08 -20.97
CA GLU A 46 6.62 5.36 -19.59
C GLU A 46 5.46 5.92 -18.76
N GLN A 47 4.65 6.82 -19.32
CA GLN A 47 3.46 7.36 -18.66
C GLN A 47 2.41 6.27 -18.41
N TYR A 48 2.10 5.44 -19.41
CA TYR A 48 1.17 4.33 -19.25
C TYR A 48 1.63 3.35 -18.17
N SER A 49 2.92 2.98 -18.17
CA SER A 49 3.52 2.08 -17.18
C SER A 49 3.34 2.60 -15.75
N GLN A 50 3.61 3.89 -15.51
CA GLN A 50 3.42 4.52 -14.20
C GLN A 50 1.94 4.59 -13.80
N GLY A 51 1.06 4.96 -14.75
CA GLY A 51 -0.38 5.01 -14.53
C GLY A 51 -0.97 3.65 -14.14
N HIS A 52 -0.58 2.61 -14.88
CA HIS A 52 -0.98 1.22 -14.61
C HIS A 52 -0.50 0.74 -13.24
N LEU A 53 0.77 1.01 -12.88
CA LEU A 53 1.30 0.65 -11.56
C LEU A 53 0.56 1.36 -10.42
N ASN A 54 0.29 2.66 -10.55
CA ASN A 54 -0.44 3.44 -9.55
C ASN A 54 -1.85 2.89 -9.33
N LEU A 55 -2.55 2.54 -10.41
CA LEU A 55 -3.86 1.91 -10.33
C LEU A 55 -3.80 0.54 -9.63
N MET A 56 -2.81 -0.29 -9.99
CA MET A 56 -2.64 -1.61 -9.38
C MET A 56 -2.37 -1.54 -7.87
N VAL A 57 -1.53 -0.60 -7.41
CA VAL A 57 -1.28 -0.38 -5.98
C VAL A 57 -2.56 0.02 -5.25
N ARG A 58 -3.37 0.89 -5.86
CA ARG A 58 -4.66 1.32 -5.30
C ARG A 58 -5.66 0.17 -5.21
N ILE A 59 -5.75 -0.68 -6.24
CA ILE A 59 -6.58 -1.90 -6.22
C ILE A 59 -6.12 -2.84 -5.11
N LYS A 60 -4.80 -3.05 -4.95
CA LYS A 60 -4.26 -3.89 -3.86
C LYS A 60 -4.58 -3.35 -2.47
N GLU A 61 -4.52 -2.03 -2.28
CA GLU A 61 -4.89 -1.42 -1.00
C GLU A 61 -6.39 -1.55 -0.72
N LEU A 62 -7.25 -1.42 -1.74
CA LEU A 62 -8.69 -1.67 -1.60
C LEU A 62 -8.96 -3.13 -1.24
N GLN A 63 -8.32 -4.08 -1.94
CA GLN A 63 -8.42 -5.51 -1.63
C GLN A 63 -7.99 -5.78 -0.17
N ARG A 64 -6.84 -5.23 0.25
CA ARG A 64 -6.33 -5.39 1.62
C ARG A 64 -7.34 -4.89 2.67
N ARG A 65 -7.98 -3.74 2.42
CA ARG A 65 -9.01 -3.19 3.33
C ARG A 65 -10.27 -4.04 3.37
N LEU A 66 -10.70 -4.55 2.21
CA LEU A 66 -11.85 -5.45 2.12
C LEU A 66 -11.58 -6.75 2.87
N ASP A 67 -10.44 -7.39 2.62
CA ASP A 67 -10.06 -8.64 3.30
C ASP A 67 -10.00 -8.47 4.82
N GLN A 68 -9.54 -7.31 5.30
CA GLN A 68 -9.47 -7.00 6.73
C GLN A 68 -10.84 -6.67 7.34
N SER A 69 -11.70 -5.95 6.60
CA SER A 69 -12.98 -5.46 7.15
C SER A 69 -14.07 -6.50 7.07
N ILE A 70 -14.08 -7.26 5.98
CA ILE A 70 -15.16 -8.16 5.62
C ILE A 70 -14.71 -9.62 5.77
N GLY A 71 -13.44 -9.89 5.51
CA GLY A 71 -12.88 -11.23 5.42
C GLY A 71 -12.57 -11.60 3.97
N LYS A 72 -11.72 -12.63 3.75
CA LYS A 72 -11.44 -13.16 2.41
C LYS A 72 -12.76 -13.51 1.69
N PRO A 73 -12.89 -13.32 0.37
CA PRO A 73 -14.08 -13.71 -0.40
C PRO A 73 -14.51 -15.17 -0.18
N SER A 74 -13.55 -16.05 0.14
CA SER A 74 -13.80 -17.46 0.50
C SER A 74 -14.59 -17.65 1.80
N LEU A 75 -14.76 -16.61 2.64
CA LEU A 75 -15.61 -16.63 3.83
C LEU A 75 -17.10 -16.40 3.50
N PHE A 76 -17.42 -15.96 2.28
CA PHE A 76 -18.80 -15.79 1.80
C PHE A 76 -19.35 -17.00 1.06
N ILE A 77 -18.49 -17.95 0.72
CA ILE A 77 -18.92 -19.25 0.22
C ILE A 77 -19.00 -20.16 1.46
N PRO A 78 -20.13 -20.84 1.72
CA PRO A 78 -20.25 -21.75 2.85
C PRO A 78 -19.46 -23.02 2.53
N ILE A 79 -18.14 -22.94 2.53
CA ILE A 79 -17.28 -24.11 2.55
C ILE A 79 -16.76 -24.24 3.96
N SER A 80 -17.34 -25.24 4.62
CA SER A 80 -16.89 -25.84 5.86
C SER A 80 -15.40 -26.18 5.76
N GLU A 81 -14.52 -25.27 6.18
CA GLU A 81 -13.23 -25.67 6.73
C GLU A 81 -12.88 -24.79 7.93
N LYS A 82 -12.83 -25.45 9.08
CA LYS A 82 -12.42 -24.92 10.37
C LYS A 82 -10.97 -24.46 10.30
N SER A 83 -10.74 -23.18 9.99
CA SER A 83 -9.50 -22.52 10.38
C SER A 83 -9.75 -21.72 11.66
N LYS A 84 -9.60 -22.43 12.77
CA LYS A 84 -9.57 -21.88 14.12
C LYS A 84 -8.28 -21.06 14.24
N ASP A 85 -8.34 -19.76 13.98
CA ASP A 85 -7.30 -18.86 14.48
C ASP A 85 -7.86 -17.49 14.87
N ARG A 86 -7.98 -17.33 16.19
CA ARG A 86 -7.84 -16.09 16.96
C ARG A 86 -8.46 -14.82 16.33
N GLY A 87 -9.74 -14.60 16.62
CA GLY A 87 -10.30 -13.24 16.71
C GLY A 87 -10.24 -12.43 15.41
N SER A 88 -10.76 -12.97 14.31
CA SER A 88 -11.03 -12.15 13.13
C SER A 88 -12.07 -11.08 13.48
N ASN A 89 -11.64 -9.81 13.55
CA ASN A 89 -12.51 -8.66 13.81
C ASN A 89 -13.24 -8.17 12.54
N THR A 90 -13.55 -9.08 11.62
CA THR A 90 -14.34 -8.79 10.42
C THR A 90 -15.81 -8.56 10.76
N ILE A 91 -16.50 -7.78 9.94
CA ILE A 91 -17.94 -7.51 10.05
C ILE A 91 -18.74 -8.83 10.07
N GLY A 92 -18.43 -9.79 9.19
CA GLY A 92 -19.10 -11.09 9.17
C GLY A 92 -18.96 -11.87 10.49
N ALA A 93 -17.73 -11.98 11.02
CA ALA A 93 -17.50 -12.62 12.32
C ALA A 93 -18.13 -11.88 13.51
N ARG A 94 -18.40 -10.57 13.39
CA ARG A 94 -19.17 -9.81 14.40
C ARG A 94 -20.66 -10.06 14.26
N LEU A 95 -21.18 -10.13 13.04
CA LEU A 95 -22.59 -10.38 12.75
C LEU A 95 -23.02 -11.78 13.20
N ASN A 96 -22.27 -12.83 12.85
CA ASN A 96 -22.55 -14.20 13.31
C ASN A 96 -22.62 -14.28 14.85
N ARG A 97 -21.69 -13.60 15.54
CA ARG A 97 -21.70 -13.53 17.02
C ARG A 97 -22.91 -12.80 17.59
N VAL A 98 -23.52 -11.88 16.85
CA VAL A 98 -24.76 -11.20 17.25
C VAL A 98 -25.96 -12.11 16.98
N GLU A 99 -26.02 -12.76 15.82
CA GLU A 99 -27.08 -13.72 15.47
C GLU A 99 -27.16 -14.88 16.48
N ASP A 100 -26.02 -15.45 16.87
CA ASP A 100 -25.94 -16.53 17.87
C ASP A 100 -26.51 -16.09 19.24
N LYS A 101 -26.38 -14.81 19.60
CA LYS A 101 -26.90 -14.25 20.85
C LYS A 101 -28.39 -13.90 20.81
N VAL A 102 -28.94 -13.64 19.63
CA VAL A 102 -30.36 -13.32 19.43
C VAL A 102 -31.20 -14.60 19.32
N THR A 103 -30.59 -15.69 18.86
CA THR A 103 -31.26 -16.99 18.65
C THR A 103 -31.32 -17.85 19.92
N GLN A 104 -30.57 -17.50 20.97
CA GLN A 104 -30.70 -18.07 22.33
C GLN A 104 -31.69 -17.27 23.17
#